data_AF-A9DMR3-F1
#
_entry.id   AF-A9DMR3-F1
#
_cell.length_a   1.000
_cell.length_b   1.000
_cell.length_c   1.000
_cell.angle_alpha   90.00
_cell.angle_beta   90.00
_cell.angle_gamma   90.00
#
_symmetry.space_group_name_H-M   'P 1'
#
loop_
_entity.id
_entity.type
_entity.pdbx_description
1 polymer ?
#
loop_
_entity_poly.entity_id
_entity_poly.type
_entity_poly.pdbx_seq_one_letter_code
_entity_poly.pdbx_strand_id
1 'polypeptide(L)'
;MRKLTLLLVGLLLVSFQYTNAQGAPDYNGGMKVKLNEDGSKYFRIISWAQIWAQHNSDRPLDANGNEQSDLNFSLRRARVLMYAQINKRFLILTHFGLNSLNGDNLSPTGKGDSAQLFFHDVWGQFTLTKDHAIGGGLHYWNGISRANNQSTLNMMTLDNQRQAWATIGLSDQFARHMGVYLKGKFNKFQYRLAINDAVTNNLQEAATPSPGGAAVYAGRRLLGSKDAGRTYAGYFDYHFLDQESNFLPYKVGSYLGGKKVFNIGAGFFFHPKGSVIANTAGELAGEDVSIYAVDAFYDAPIGGKGAAITAYALAQFSDYGKDFTLGRTYETGSLLHGHLGYLFATEKATKFQPYVQFDSRQIDAIDDNATSFGIGINTYLSGHHSKLSLEYFNTKYGNTDAISTLTLQAMIYL
;
A
#
# COMPACT_ATOMS: atom_id res chain seq x y z
N MET A 1 4.54 14.61 53.87
CA MET A 1 3.78 13.84 52.84
C MET A 1 3.52 14.63 51.56
N ARG A 2 4.52 15.32 50.98
CA ARG A 2 4.38 16.02 49.67
C ARG A 2 5.59 15.87 48.75
N LYS A 3 6.53 14.98 49.09
CA LYS A 3 7.75 14.71 48.30
C LYS A 3 7.89 13.26 47.82
N LEU A 4 6.92 12.39 48.12
CA LEU A 4 6.93 10.98 47.67
C LEU A 4 6.07 10.72 46.42
N THR A 5 5.18 11.65 46.06
CA THR A 5 4.27 11.50 44.92
C THR A 5 4.89 11.88 43.57
N LEU A 6 6.04 12.57 43.57
CA LEU A 6 6.75 12.98 42.35
C LEU A 6 7.71 11.91 41.81
N LEU A 7 8.13 10.94 42.64
CA LEU A 7 8.95 9.81 42.17
C LEU A 7 8.13 8.72 41.47
N LEU A 8 6.85 8.57 41.83
CA LEU A 8 5.95 7.58 41.23
C LEU A 8 5.40 7.99 39.86
N VAL A 9 5.38 9.29 39.53
CA VAL A 9 5.00 9.78 38.20
C VAL A 9 6.18 9.74 37.22
N GLY A 10 7.43 9.78 37.72
CA GLY A 10 8.64 9.63 36.91
C GLY A 10 8.94 8.19 36.47
N LEU A 11 8.56 7.19 37.28
CA LEU A 11 8.80 5.76 36.99
C LEU A 11 7.71 5.11 36.12
N LEU A 12 6.54 5.75 35.97
CA LEU A 12 5.46 5.29 35.08
C LEU A 12 5.62 5.75 33.62
N LEU A 13 6.60 6.62 33.31
CA LEU A 13 6.90 7.10 31.96
C LEU A 13 8.06 6.35 31.28
N VAL A 14 8.68 5.38 31.96
CA VAL A 14 9.80 4.57 31.41
C VAL A 14 9.34 3.15 31.00
N SER A 15 8.13 2.73 31.36
CA SER A 15 7.66 1.35 31.15
C SER A 15 6.86 1.08 29.87
N PHE A 16 6.79 2.03 28.91
CA PHE A 16 6.10 1.83 27.62
C PHE A 16 7.02 1.70 26.39
N GLN A 17 8.30 1.34 26.56
CA GLN A 17 9.24 1.15 25.43
C GLN A 17 9.44 -0.31 24.96
N TYR A 18 8.77 -1.31 25.54
CA TYR A 18 8.99 -2.72 25.18
C TYR A 18 7.83 -3.38 24.42
N THR A 19 7.06 -2.64 23.63
CA THR A 19 6.25 -3.28 22.58
C THR A 19 7.14 -3.56 21.36
N ASN A 20 7.88 -4.67 21.41
CA ASN A 20 8.64 -5.23 20.28
C ASN A 20 7.70 -5.87 19.24
N ALA A 21 6.77 -5.09 18.67
CA ALA A 21 5.90 -5.54 17.58
C ALA A 21 6.55 -5.36 16.19
N GLN A 22 7.75 -4.77 16.14
CA GLN A 22 8.57 -4.55 14.95
C GLN A 22 10.07 -4.59 15.30
N GLY A 23 10.47 -5.44 16.25
CA GLY A 23 11.88 -5.55 16.66
C GLY A 23 12.53 -6.78 16.05
N ALA A 24 13.69 -6.61 15.43
CA ALA A 24 14.66 -7.69 15.27
C ALA A 24 15.37 -7.86 16.62
N PRO A 25 15.56 -9.10 17.14
CA PRO A 25 16.28 -9.33 18.39
C PRO A 25 17.67 -8.67 18.40
N ASP A 26 18.28 -8.56 17.21
CA ASP A 26 19.63 -8.04 17.00
C ASP A 26 19.67 -6.56 16.59
N TYR A 27 18.51 -5.89 16.49
CA TYR A 27 18.42 -4.55 15.93
C TYR A 27 17.55 -3.62 16.80
N ASN A 28 18.18 -3.05 17.83
CA ASN A 28 17.51 -2.13 18.75
C ASN A 28 17.51 -0.69 18.21
N GLY A 29 16.31 -0.15 17.96
CA GLY A 29 16.07 1.29 17.80
C GLY A 29 15.98 1.85 16.37
N GLY A 30 16.25 1.04 15.34
CA GLY A 30 16.36 1.57 13.97
C GLY A 30 17.69 2.29 13.71
N MET A 31 18.00 2.59 12.45
CA MET A 31 19.04 3.56 12.08
C MET A 31 18.57 4.96 12.51
N LYS A 32 18.68 5.27 13.81
CA LYS A 32 18.32 6.55 14.39
C LYS A 32 19.59 7.37 14.65
N VAL A 33 19.70 8.50 13.96
CA VAL A 33 20.80 9.45 14.17
C VAL A 33 20.27 10.61 15.01
N LYS A 34 20.88 10.79 16.18
CA LYS A 34 20.56 11.91 17.09
C LYS A 34 21.20 13.18 16.55
N LEU A 35 20.43 14.28 16.56
CA LEU A 35 20.88 15.61 16.16
C LEU A 35 21.19 16.50 17.36
N ASN A 36 21.00 16.00 18.57
CA ASN A 36 21.34 16.66 19.83
C ASN A 36 21.55 15.62 20.94
N GLU A 37 22.19 16.02 22.04
CA GLU A 37 22.64 15.12 23.11
C GLU A 37 21.49 14.34 23.77
N ASP A 38 20.37 15.01 24.05
CA ASP A 38 19.19 14.39 24.67
C ASP A 38 18.39 13.47 23.71
N GLY A 39 18.69 13.46 22.42
CA GLY A 39 18.03 12.64 21.40
C GLY A 39 16.59 13.05 21.07
N SER A 40 16.15 14.23 21.50
CA SER A 40 14.82 14.79 21.18
C SER A 40 14.72 15.21 19.71
N LYS A 41 15.85 15.51 19.07
CA LYS A 41 15.97 15.77 17.63
C LYS A 41 16.66 14.59 16.97
N TYR A 42 16.06 14.06 15.92
CA TYR A 42 16.62 12.90 15.22
C TYR A 42 16.13 12.82 13.79
N PHE A 43 16.90 12.12 12.96
CA PHE A 43 16.36 11.45 11.78
C PHE A 43 16.44 9.94 11.95
N ARG A 44 15.48 9.24 11.35
CA ARG A 44 15.47 7.79 11.26
C ARG A 44 15.56 7.39 9.79
N ILE A 45 16.40 6.43 9.50
CA ILE A 45 16.51 5.77 8.21
C ILE A 45 15.90 4.38 8.34
N ILE A 46 15.17 3.97 7.31
CA ILE A 46 14.65 2.63 7.10
C ILE A 46 15.06 2.22 5.69
N SER A 47 15.74 1.10 5.54
CA SER A 47 16.17 0.58 4.24
C SER A 47 15.68 -0.84 4.05
N TRP A 48 15.18 -1.19 2.88
CA TRP A 48 14.74 -2.55 2.60
C TRP A 48 14.95 -2.98 1.16
N ALA A 49 15.15 -4.28 1.01
CA ALA A 49 15.17 -4.96 -0.26
C ALA A 49 14.20 -6.15 -0.23
N GLN A 50 13.51 -6.35 -1.35
CA GLN A 50 12.67 -7.50 -1.62
C GLN A 50 13.10 -8.10 -2.95
N ILE A 51 13.54 -9.35 -2.93
CA ILE A 51 14.02 -10.08 -4.10
C ILE A 51 13.06 -11.23 -4.35
N TRP A 52 12.62 -11.40 -5.60
CA TRP A 52 11.72 -12.47 -6.01
C TRP A 52 12.45 -13.44 -6.93
N ALA A 53 12.18 -14.72 -6.71
CA ALA A 53 12.30 -15.77 -7.71
C ALA A 53 10.88 -16.26 -8.01
N GLN A 54 10.48 -16.26 -9.28
CA GLN A 54 9.14 -16.61 -9.71
C GLN A 54 9.20 -17.71 -10.75
N HIS A 55 8.33 -18.71 -10.60
CA HIS A 55 8.13 -19.77 -11.57
C HIS A 55 6.70 -19.69 -12.11
N ASN A 56 6.56 -19.50 -13.42
CA ASN A 56 5.28 -19.42 -14.12
C ASN A 56 5.43 -20.02 -15.52
N SER A 57 4.87 -21.22 -15.73
CA SER A 57 4.88 -21.91 -17.03
C SER A 57 3.74 -21.46 -17.95
N ASP A 58 2.77 -20.71 -17.41
CA ASP A 58 1.61 -20.17 -18.12
C ASP A 58 1.85 -18.72 -18.58
N ARG A 59 3.12 -18.32 -18.75
CA ARG A 59 3.46 -16.94 -19.14
C ARG A 59 3.03 -16.68 -20.59
N PRO A 60 2.41 -15.52 -20.87
CA PRO A 60 2.14 -15.13 -22.25
C PRO A 60 3.46 -14.95 -23.02
N LEU A 61 3.37 -15.03 -24.36
CA LEU A 61 4.51 -14.74 -25.24
C LEU A 61 5.04 -13.32 -24.99
N ASP A 62 6.34 -13.13 -25.25
CA ASP A 62 6.95 -11.80 -25.18
C ASP A 62 6.43 -10.88 -26.32
N ALA A 63 6.88 -9.61 -26.32
CA ALA A 63 6.46 -8.63 -27.34
C ALA A 63 6.85 -9.01 -28.78
N ASN A 64 7.76 -9.98 -28.96
CA ASN A 64 8.21 -10.49 -30.26
C ASN A 64 7.57 -11.85 -30.61
N GLY A 65 6.68 -12.37 -29.75
CA GLY A 65 6.01 -13.66 -29.95
C GLY A 65 6.82 -14.89 -29.51
N ASN A 66 7.88 -14.73 -28.69
CA ASN A 66 8.67 -15.86 -28.20
C ASN A 66 8.16 -16.39 -26.86
N GLU A 67 8.38 -17.69 -26.65
CA GLU A 67 8.28 -18.31 -25.33
C GLU A 67 9.30 -17.70 -24.36
N GLN A 68 8.91 -17.57 -23.09
CA GLN A 68 9.73 -16.99 -22.03
C GLN A 68 10.20 -18.07 -21.06
N SER A 69 11.32 -17.83 -20.37
CA SER A 69 11.74 -18.70 -19.27
C SER A 69 10.68 -18.73 -18.17
N ASP A 70 10.30 -19.95 -17.77
CA ASP A 70 9.39 -20.20 -16.65
C ASP A 70 9.92 -19.60 -15.35
N LEU A 71 11.25 -19.62 -15.15
CA LEU A 71 11.92 -19.05 -13.99
C LEU A 71 12.43 -17.64 -14.30
N ASN A 72 12.03 -16.68 -13.47
CA ASN A 72 12.53 -15.30 -13.52
C ASN A 72 12.89 -14.76 -12.14
N PHE A 73 13.86 -13.85 -12.12
CA PHE A 73 14.29 -13.14 -10.92
C PHE A 73 13.96 -11.66 -11.04
N SER A 74 13.60 -11.02 -9.93
CA SER A 74 13.40 -9.57 -9.90
C SER A 74 13.77 -8.95 -8.56
N LEU A 75 14.24 -7.70 -8.63
CA LEU A 75 14.28 -6.81 -7.49
C LEU A 75 12.91 -6.13 -7.40
N ARG A 76 12.01 -6.72 -6.61
CA ARG A 76 10.64 -6.23 -6.46
C ARG A 76 10.59 -4.82 -5.88
N ARG A 77 11.39 -4.56 -4.86
CA ARG A 77 11.58 -3.24 -4.20
C ARG A 77 12.99 -3.14 -3.65
N ALA A 78 13.64 -1.99 -3.85
CA ALA A 78 14.83 -1.59 -3.11
C ALA A 78 14.69 -0.11 -2.76
N ARG A 79 14.43 0.20 -1.49
CA ARG A 79 14.01 1.55 -1.09
C ARG A 79 14.62 2.00 0.22
N VAL A 80 14.72 3.31 0.35
CA VAL A 80 15.12 4.01 1.56
C VAL A 80 14.03 5.00 1.94
N LEU A 81 13.63 4.96 3.20
CA LEU A 81 12.76 5.94 3.82
C LEU A 81 13.50 6.62 4.96
N MET A 82 13.53 7.94 4.93
CA MET A 82 14.05 8.78 5.99
C MET A 82 12.93 9.68 6.51
N TYR A 83 12.87 9.86 7.82
CA TYR A 83 12.08 10.95 8.38
C TYR A 83 12.83 11.66 9.50
N ALA A 84 12.62 12.96 9.63
CA ALA A 84 13.24 13.80 10.64
C ALA A 84 12.18 14.52 11.48
N GLN A 85 12.32 14.44 12.80
CA GLN A 85 11.58 15.28 13.73
C GLN A 85 12.54 16.33 14.29
N ILE A 86 12.47 17.55 13.75
CA ILE A 86 13.27 18.68 14.21
C ILE A 86 12.74 19.19 15.57
N ASN A 87 11.43 19.08 15.78
CA ASN A 87 10.74 19.26 17.05
C ASN A 87 9.34 18.59 16.99
N LYS A 88 8.54 18.69 18.06
CA LYS A 88 7.20 18.07 18.14
C LYS A 88 6.18 18.63 17.12
N ARG A 89 6.44 19.79 16.51
CA ARG A 89 5.54 20.43 15.54
C ARG A 89 5.82 20.08 14.09
N PHE A 90 7.04 19.70 13.74
CA PHE A 90 7.44 19.51 12.34
C PHE A 90 8.00 18.12 12.10
N LEU A 91 7.50 17.46 11.05
CA LEU A 91 8.00 16.21 10.52
C LEU A 91 8.27 16.39 9.03
N ILE A 92 9.42 15.92 8.57
CA ILE A 92 9.74 15.80 7.14
C ILE A 92 9.95 14.31 6.86
N LEU A 93 9.40 13.83 5.75
CA LEU A 93 9.62 12.48 5.25
C LEU A 93 10.14 12.51 3.82
N THR A 94 11.10 11.64 3.54
CA THR A 94 11.68 11.41 2.22
C THR A 94 11.73 9.91 2.00
N HIS A 95 11.19 9.42 0.89
CA HIS A 95 11.18 8.02 0.52
C HIS A 95 11.52 7.94 -0.96
N PHE A 96 12.56 7.19 -1.29
CA PHE A 96 13.02 7.02 -2.66
C PHE A 96 13.54 5.60 -2.85
N GLY A 97 13.61 5.18 -4.11
CA GLY A 97 14.12 3.85 -4.41
C GLY A 97 13.75 3.39 -5.80
N LEU A 98 14.02 2.11 -6.00
CA LEU A 98 13.74 1.38 -7.22
C LEU A 98 12.56 0.44 -7.00
N ASN A 99 11.80 0.22 -8.08
CA ASN A 99 10.67 -0.68 -8.09
C ASN A 99 10.66 -1.59 -9.31
N SER A 100 10.59 -2.92 -9.06
CA SER A 100 10.40 -3.95 -10.08
C SER A 100 11.43 -3.94 -11.22
N LEU A 101 12.71 -4.16 -10.90
CA LEU A 101 13.78 -4.34 -11.89
C LEU A 101 14.02 -5.84 -12.16
N ASN A 102 14.10 -6.23 -13.43
CA ASN A 102 14.28 -7.61 -13.87
C ASN A 102 14.98 -7.67 -15.24
N GLY A 103 15.20 -8.88 -15.76
CA GLY A 103 15.87 -9.10 -17.05
C GLY A 103 15.24 -8.34 -18.24
N ASP A 104 13.92 -8.16 -18.23
CA ASP A 104 13.16 -7.58 -19.34
C ASP A 104 13.30 -6.05 -19.40
N ASN A 105 13.68 -5.41 -18.29
CA ASN A 105 13.76 -3.94 -18.18
C ASN A 105 15.13 -3.42 -17.70
N LEU A 106 16.12 -4.29 -17.62
CA LEU A 106 17.51 -3.87 -17.47
C LEU A 106 17.97 -3.09 -18.70
N SER A 107 18.89 -2.16 -18.49
CA SER A 107 19.57 -1.45 -19.57
C SER A 107 21.07 -1.73 -19.51
N PRO A 108 21.81 -1.75 -20.64
CA PRO A 108 23.22 -2.18 -20.67
C PRO A 108 24.15 -1.43 -19.70
N THR A 109 23.79 -0.19 -19.34
CA THR A 109 24.57 0.65 -18.43
C THR A 109 23.81 1.05 -17.15
N GLY A 110 22.62 0.49 -16.92
CA GLY A 110 21.80 0.82 -15.75
C GLY A 110 21.25 2.25 -15.75
N LYS A 111 21.07 2.86 -16.93
CA LYS A 111 20.60 4.25 -17.10
C LYS A 111 19.20 4.38 -17.72
N GLY A 112 18.56 3.26 -18.04
CA GLY A 112 17.18 3.23 -18.54
C GLY A 112 16.16 3.57 -17.45
N ASP A 113 14.93 3.86 -17.86
CA ASP A 113 13.88 4.38 -16.98
C ASP A 113 13.57 3.47 -15.78
N SER A 114 13.65 2.14 -15.96
CA SER A 114 13.42 1.18 -14.87
C SER A 114 14.54 1.11 -13.83
N ALA A 115 15.73 1.65 -14.12
CA ALA A 115 16.84 1.72 -13.18
C ALA A 115 16.86 3.03 -12.36
N GLN A 116 15.94 3.96 -12.65
CA GLN A 116 15.89 5.25 -11.96
C GLN A 116 15.56 5.09 -10.47
N LEU A 117 16.33 5.77 -9.63
CA LEU A 117 15.96 6.04 -8.24
C LEU A 117 15.09 7.29 -8.23
N PHE A 118 13.81 7.12 -7.93
CA PHE A 118 12.86 8.24 -7.90
C PHE A 118 12.28 8.42 -6.51
N PHE A 119 11.79 9.64 -6.24
CA PHE A 119 11.07 9.93 -5.01
C PHE A 119 9.69 9.27 -5.06
N HIS A 120 9.49 8.30 -4.17
CA HIS A 120 8.18 7.78 -3.86
C HIS A 120 7.39 8.82 -3.06
N ASP A 121 7.96 9.38 -1.99
CA ASP A 121 7.31 10.39 -1.15
C ASP A 121 8.32 11.48 -0.79
N VAL A 122 7.90 12.74 -0.82
CA VAL A 122 8.58 13.86 -0.15
C VAL A 122 7.52 14.81 0.36
N TRP A 123 7.35 14.87 1.67
CA TRP A 123 6.34 15.74 2.27
C TRP A 123 6.76 16.29 3.63
N GLY A 124 6.21 17.46 3.95
CA GLY A 124 6.30 18.09 5.26
C GLY A 124 4.96 18.00 6.00
N GLN A 125 5.01 17.99 7.33
CA GLN A 125 3.84 17.98 8.19
C GLN A 125 4.01 18.98 9.33
N PHE A 126 2.91 19.69 9.61
CA PHE A 126 2.72 20.53 10.78
C PHE A 126 1.68 19.92 11.74
N THR A 127 2.09 19.71 12.98
CA THR A 127 1.22 19.21 14.05
C THR A 127 0.36 20.36 14.59
N LEU A 128 -0.96 20.29 14.39
CA LEU A 128 -1.94 21.26 14.87
C LEU A 128 -2.22 21.08 16.37
N THR A 129 -2.44 19.83 16.76
CA THR A 129 -2.62 19.40 18.16
C THR A 129 -1.95 18.05 18.36
N LYS A 130 -1.98 17.49 19.57
CA LYS A 130 -1.41 16.15 19.83
C LYS A 130 -2.00 15.04 18.94
N ASP A 131 -3.25 15.20 18.45
CA ASP A 131 -3.98 14.18 17.70
C ASP A 131 -4.31 14.60 16.26
N HIS A 132 -3.99 15.84 15.85
CA HIS A 132 -4.34 16.38 14.54
C HIS A 132 -3.14 17.03 13.86
N ALA A 133 -2.95 16.76 12.57
CA ALA A 133 -1.86 17.31 11.78
C ALA A 133 -2.29 17.56 10.34
N ILE A 134 -1.69 18.58 9.73
CA ILE A 134 -1.82 18.90 8.31
C ILE A 134 -0.44 18.74 7.66
N GLY A 135 -0.37 18.31 6.41
CA GLY A 135 0.88 18.23 5.68
C GLY A 135 0.66 18.32 4.19
N GLY A 136 1.75 18.38 3.44
CA GLY A 136 1.69 18.48 1.98
C GLY A 136 3.02 18.17 1.30
N GLY A 137 2.94 17.98 -0.02
CA GLY A 137 4.01 17.48 -0.87
C GLY A 137 3.57 16.24 -1.64
N LEU A 138 4.53 15.46 -2.11
CA LEU A 138 4.28 14.16 -2.74
C LEU A 138 4.03 13.11 -1.64
N HIS A 139 2.79 12.67 -1.43
CA HIS A 139 2.41 11.91 -0.22
C HIS A 139 1.55 10.66 -0.47
N TYR A 140 1.71 9.67 0.41
CA TYR A 140 0.97 8.40 0.43
C TYR A 140 -0.25 8.38 1.37
N TRP A 141 -0.78 9.54 1.79
CA TRP A 141 -2.00 9.62 2.58
C TRP A 141 -3.23 9.37 1.72
N ASN A 142 -3.53 8.09 1.47
CA ASN A 142 -4.57 7.68 0.53
C ASN A 142 -5.91 7.40 1.22
N GLY A 143 -7.00 7.43 0.43
CA GLY A 143 -8.36 7.44 0.96
C GLY A 143 -9.19 6.17 0.79
N ILE A 144 -8.83 5.23 -0.07
CA ILE A 144 -9.80 4.18 -0.47
C ILE A 144 -10.03 3.16 0.66
N SER A 145 -8.97 2.56 1.17
CA SER A 145 -9.05 1.46 2.15
C SER A 145 -7.75 1.29 2.92
N ARG A 146 -7.73 0.38 3.90
CA ARG A 146 -6.51 -0.10 4.55
C ARG A 146 -5.54 -0.69 3.54
N ALA A 147 -6.01 -1.52 2.61
CA ALA A 147 -5.17 -2.14 1.57
C ALA A 147 -4.47 -1.09 0.70
N ASN A 148 -5.18 0.01 0.41
CA ASN A 148 -4.64 1.13 -0.35
C ASN A 148 -3.54 1.92 0.41
N ASN A 149 -3.46 1.75 1.73
CA ASN A 149 -2.48 2.36 2.63
C ASN A 149 -1.47 1.33 3.19
N GLN A 150 -1.40 0.11 2.67
CA GLN A 150 -0.65 -0.98 3.29
C GLN A 150 0.87 -0.75 3.24
N SER A 151 1.55 -1.05 4.35
CA SER A 151 3.01 -1.04 4.46
C SER A 151 3.62 -2.24 3.74
N THR A 152 4.60 -1.99 2.88
CA THR A 152 5.34 -3.04 2.16
C THR A 152 6.30 -3.83 3.05
N LEU A 153 6.54 -3.40 4.29
CA LEU A 153 7.51 -4.01 5.21
C LEU A 153 6.93 -5.14 6.07
N ASN A 154 5.59 -5.23 6.15
CA ASN A 154 4.92 -6.09 7.12
C ASN A 154 3.60 -6.65 6.57
N MET A 155 3.53 -6.83 5.26
CA MET A 155 2.45 -7.56 4.60
C MET A 155 2.46 -9.01 5.07
N MET A 156 1.27 -9.54 5.36
CA MET A 156 1.09 -10.97 5.60
C MET A 156 1.11 -11.73 4.27
N THR A 157 0.31 -11.32 3.29
CA THR A 157 0.38 -11.83 1.92
C THR A 157 1.72 -11.48 1.28
N LEU A 158 2.11 -12.21 0.22
CA LEU A 158 3.42 -12.00 -0.42
C LEU A 158 3.55 -10.59 -1.00
N ASP A 159 2.46 -10.05 -1.54
CA ASP A 159 2.32 -8.66 -1.98
C ASP A 159 0.93 -8.13 -1.66
N ASN A 160 0.69 -6.85 -1.97
CA ASN A 160 -0.63 -6.22 -1.87
C ASN A 160 -1.59 -6.78 -2.93
N GLN A 161 -2.89 -6.75 -2.61
CA GLN A 161 -3.90 -6.98 -3.63
C GLN A 161 -3.93 -5.83 -4.64
N ARG A 162 -3.41 -6.07 -5.84
CA ARG A 162 -3.01 -5.04 -6.81
C ARG A 162 -4.15 -4.09 -7.20
N GLN A 163 -5.36 -4.61 -7.31
CA GLN A 163 -6.57 -3.86 -7.69
C GLN A 163 -7.06 -2.92 -6.58
N ALA A 164 -6.66 -3.13 -5.33
CA ALA A 164 -6.93 -2.18 -4.24
C ALA A 164 -6.10 -0.89 -4.35
N TRP A 165 -4.99 -0.91 -5.10
CA TRP A 165 -4.24 0.28 -5.52
C TRP A 165 -4.79 0.87 -6.81
N ALA A 166 -6.04 1.32 -6.71
CA ALA A 166 -6.92 1.70 -7.80
C ALA A 166 -6.45 2.94 -8.60
N THR A 167 -5.58 3.78 -8.05
CA THR A 167 -5.18 5.06 -8.68
C THR A 167 -3.78 5.05 -9.29
N ILE A 168 -2.98 4.00 -9.03
CA ILE A 168 -1.55 3.96 -9.35
C ILE A 168 -1.30 4.35 -10.80
N GLY A 169 -0.56 5.43 -11.05
CA GLY A 169 -0.23 5.82 -12.42
C GLY A 169 -1.42 6.28 -13.28
N LEU A 170 -2.63 6.42 -12.73
CA LEU A 170 -3.78 7.05 -13.39
C LEU A 170 -3.93 8.51 -12.96
N SER A 171 -4.05 8.77 -11.66
CA SER A 171 -4.10 10.13 -11.10
C SER A 171 -2.87 10.51 -10.29
N ASP A 172 -1.96 9.58 -10.06
CA ASP A 172 -0.85 9.71 -9.12
C ASP A 172 0.49 9.19 -9.68
N GLN A 173 1.56 9.49 -8.94
CA GLN A 173 2.87 8.87 -9.14
C GLN A 173 3.01 7.70 -8.15
N PHE A 174 2.81 6.48 -8.62
CA PHE A 174 3.08 5.27 -7.85
C PHE A 174 2.37 5.23 -6.48
N ALA A 175 1.07 5.58 -6.45
CA ALA A 175 0.19 5.75 -5.29
C ALA A 175 0.50 6.97 -4.41
N ARG A 176 1.18 7.99 -4.94
CA ARG A 176 1.39 9.27 -4.26
C ARG A 176 0.94 10.43 -5.12
N HIS A 177 0.13 11.27 -4.52
CA HIS A 177 -0.31 12.51 -5.13
C HIS A 177 0.54 13.69 -4.65
N MET A 178 0.64 14.71 -5.50
CA MET A 178 1.09 16.03 -5.07
C MET A 178 -0.11 16.76 -4.48
N GLY A 179 -0.06 17.13 -3.19
CA GLY A 179 -1.23 17.72 -2.56
C GLY A 179 -1.04 18.09 -1.10
N VAL A 180 -2.18 18.28 -0.44
CA VAL A 180 -2.30 18.58 0.99
C VAL A 180 -3.21 17.54 1.62
N TYR A 181 -2.82 17.06 2.79
CA TYR A 181 -3.59 16.13 3.60
C TYR A 181 -3.85 16.69 5.00
N LEU A 182 -4.98 16.27 5.57
CA LEU A 182 -5.33 16.47 6.97
C LEU A 182 -5.57 15.09 7.59
N LYS A 183 -4.97 14.84 8.74
CA LYS A 183 -5.16 13.58 9.46
C LYS A 183 -5.30 13.81 10.95
N GLY A 184 -5.95 12.85 11.58
CA GLY A 184 -5.96 12.81 13.03
C GLY A 184 -6.83 11.71 13.58
N LYS A 185 -7.18 11.85 14.85
CA LYS A 185 -8.11 10.97 15.52
C LYS A 185 -8.90 11.68 16.60
N PHE A 186 -10.12 11.19 16.83
CA PHE A 186 -10.96 11.50 17.97
C PHE A 186 -11.18 10.20 18.75
N ASN A 187 -10.41 10.02 19.83
CA ASN A 187 -10.39 8.77 20.60
C ASN A 187 -10.11 7.54 19.70
N LYS A 188 -11.09 6.66 19.50
CA LYS A 188 -10.99 5.42 18.70
C LYS A 188 -11.29 5.62 17.22
N PHE A 189 -11.82 6.79 16.84
CA PHE A 189 -12.09 7.14 15.45
C PHE A 189 -10.89 7.86 14.84
N GLN A 190 -10.30 7.31 13.79
CA GLN A 190 -9.19 7.91 13.05
C GLN A 190 -9.64 8.31 11.65
N TYR A 191 -9.04 9.38 11.12
CA TYR A 191 -9.35 9.89 9.79
C TYR A 191 -8.10 10.37 9.08
N ARG A 192 -8.15 10.32 7.76
CA ARG A 192 -7.23 10.99 6.82
C ARG A 192 -8.02 11.49 5.63
N LEU A 193 -7.72 12.70 5.19
CA LEU A 193 -8.34 13.39 4.07
C LEU A 193 -7.23 14.00 3.23
N ALA A 194 -7.40 14.05 1.91
CA ALA A 194 -6.46 14.68 1.00
C ALA A 194 -7.15 15.38 -0.17
N ILE A 195 -6.55 16.49 -0.59
CA ILE A 195 -6.87 17.20 -1.83
C ILE A 195 -5.57 17.30 -2.63
N ASN A 196 -5.64 16.87 -3.88
CA ASN A 196 -4.48 16.53 -4.67
C ASN A 196 -4.59 17.10 -6.08
N ASP A 197 -3.45 17.35 -6.71
CA ASP A 197 -3.37 17.45 -8.16
C ASP A 197 -3.43 16.05 -8.79
N ALA A 198 -4.25 15.90 -9.83
CA ALA A 198 -4.16 14.77 -10.74
C ALA A 198 -2.92 14.92 -11.64
N VAL A 199 -2.27 13.81 -11.99
CA VAL A 199 -1.18 13.79 -12.97
C VAL A 199 -1.71 13.96 -14.41
N THR A 200 -0.93 14.58 -15.29
CA THR A 200 -1.31 14.78 -16.71
C THR A 200 -0.81 13.64 -17.61
N ASN A 201 0.41 13.15 -17.33
CA ASN A 201 1.12 12.11 -18.07
C ASN A 201 0.97 10.74 -17.37
N ASN A 202 -0.22 10.18 -17.47
CA ASN A 202 -0.57 8.93 -16.82
C ASN A 202 -0.39 7.72 -17.76
N LEU A 203 -0.77 6.52 -17.31
CA LEU A 203 -0.65 5.28 -18.09
C LEU A 203 -1.47 5.27 -19.40
N GLN A 204 -2.37 6.25 -19.62
CA GLN A 204 -3.14 6.43 -20.85
C GLN A 204 -2.82 7.76 -21.55
N GLU A 205 -1.60 8.31 -21.36
CA GLU A 205 -1.22 9.59 -21.95
C GLU A 205 -1.35 9.64 -23.48
N ALA A 206 -1.12 8.51 -24.15
CA ALA A 206 -1.22 8.38 -25.61
C ALA A 206 -2.61 7.94 -26.11
N ALA A 207 -3.53 7.56 -25.22
CA ALA A 207 -4.84 7.07 -25.62
C ALA A 207 -5.77 8.24 -26.02
N THR A 208 -6.52 8.08 -27.11
CA THR A 208 -7.52 9.07 -27.55
C THR A 208 -8.91 8.44 -27.45
N PRO A 209 -9.91 9.10 -26.85
CA PRO A 209 -11.27 8.60 -26.81
C PRO A 209 -11.81 8.38 -28.23
N SER A 210 -12.25 7.16 -28.52
CA SER A 210 -12.88 6.81 -29.80
C SER A 210 -14.37 7.20 -29.78
N PRO A 211 -14.95 7.72 -30.89
CA PRO A 211 -16.38 8.00 -30.97
C PRO A 211 -17.24 6.78 -30.58
N GLY A 212 -18.06 6.94 -29.54
CA GLY A 212 -18.93 5.88 -29.00
C GLY A 212 -18.22 4.78 -28.19
N GLY A 213 -16.89 4.84 -28.06
CA GLY A 213 -16.07 3.84 -27.39
C GLY A 213 -16.11 3.91 -25.86
N ALA A 214 -15.22 3.13 -25.24
CA ALA A 214 -15.00 3.13 -23.80
C ALA A 214 -14.33 4.44 -23.32
N ALA A 215 -14.49 4.72 -22.03
CA ALA A 215 -13.85 5.84 -21.38
C ALA A 215 -12.33 5.70 -21.34
N VAL A 216 -11.63 6.84 -21.40
CA VAL A 216 -10.17 6.93 -21.24
C VAL A 216 -9.89 7.85 -20.06
N TYR A 217 -8.98 7.46 -19.16
CA TYR A 217 -8.60 8.26 -18.00
C TYR A 217 -7.70 9.42 -18.46
N ALA A 218 -8.28 10.46 -19.06
CA ALA A 218 -7.54 11.54 -19.69
C ALA A 218 -8.11 12.93 -19.35
N GLY A 219 -8.94 13.02 -18.31
CA GLY A 219 -9.65 14.23 -17.90
C GLY A 219 -8.75 15.46 -17.84
N ARG A 220 -7.70 15.41 -17.02
CA ARG A 220 -6.77 16.54 -16.86
C ARG A 220 -6.13 16.97 -18.18
N ARG A 221 -5.77 16.02 -19.04
CA ARG A 221 -5.08 16.27 -20.31
C ARG A 221 -6.02 16.88 -21.35
N LEU A 222 -7.23 16.36 -21.47
CA LEU A 222 -8.17 16.72 -22.55
C LEU A 222 -9.15 17.83 -22.16
N LEU A 223 -9.53 17.92 -20.89
CA LEU A 223 -10.50 18.91 -20.38
C LEU A 223 -9.82 20.03 -19.58
N GLY A 224 -8.53 19.87 -19.27
CA GLY A 224 -7.72 20.85 -18.56
C GLY A 224 -7.83 20.76 -17.04
N SER A 225 -6.84 21.36 -16.35
CA SER A 225 -6.73 21.31 -14.89
C SER A 225 -7.79 22.11 -14.15
N LYS A 226 -8.51 23.03 -14.82
CA LYS A 226 -9.62 23.75 -14.22
C LYS A 226 -10.77 22.82 -13.86
N ASP A 227 -11.06 21.88 -14.76
CA ASP A 227 -12.24 21.01 -14.70
C ASP A 227 -11.90 19.64 -14.11
N ALA A 228 -10.73 19.09 -14.46
CA ALA A 228 -10.29 17.74 -14.10
C ALA A 228 -8.88 17.74 -13.48
N GLY A 229 -8.52 18.81 -12.78
CA GLY A 229 -7.18 18.93 -12.18
C GLY A 229 -7.07 18.41 -10.76
N ARG A 230 -8.19 18.17 -10.07
CA ARG A 230 -8.20 17.88 -8.63
C ARG A 230 -8.75 16.50 -8.33
N THR A 231 -8.13 15.82 -7.37
CA THR A 231 -8.66 14.59 -6.78
C THR A 231 -8.85 14.77 -5.28
N TYR A 232 -9.82 14.04 -4.74
CA TYR A 232 -10.24 14.09 -3.35
C TYR A 232 -10.23 12.68 -2.81
N ALA A 233 -9.67 12.48 -1.62
CA ALA A 233 -9.59 11.15 -1.02
C ALA A 233 -9.81 11.24 0.48
N GLY A 234 -10.46 10.23 1.06
CA GLY A 234 -10.67 10.17 2.50
C GLY A 234 -10.89 8.77 3.03
N TYR A 235 -10.18 8.39 4.09
CA TYR A 235 -10.32 7.12 4.79
C TYR A 235 -10.59 7.36 6.27
N PHE A 236 -11.56 6.63 6.81
CA PHE A 236 -12.02 6.72 8.19
C PHE A 236 -12.08 5.33 8.78
N ASP A 237 -11.54 5.15 9.98
CA ASP A 237 -11.53 3.86 10.64
C ASP A 237 -11.82 3.96 12.14
N TYR A 238 -12.62 3.02 12.64
CA TYR A 238 -12.93 2.89 14.06
C TYR A 238 -12.17 1.71 14.66
N HIS A 239 -11.36 1.98 15.68
CA HIS A 239 -10.54 0.99 16.37
C HIS A 239 -11.27 0.44 17.59
N PHE A 240 -11.83 -0.77 17.51
CA PHE A 240 -12.57 -1.39 18.62
C PHE A 240 -11.64 -1.82 19.76
N LEU A 241 -10.40 -2.22 19.44
CA LEU A 241 -9.40 -2.73 20.37
C LEU A 241 -8.19 -1.76 20.44
N ASP A 242 -6.97 -2.26 20.35
CA ASP A 242 -5.76 -1.43 20.37
C ASP A 242 -5.75 -0.46 19.20
N GLN A 243 -5.40 0.80 19.47
CA GLN A 243 -5.29 1.80 18.42
C GLN A 243 -4.01 1.60 17.59
N GLU A 244 -4.18 1.68 16.28
CA GLU A 244 -3.06 1.75 15.35
C GLU A 244 -2.40 3.13 15.34
N SER A 245 -1.15 3.17 14.87
CA SER A 245 -0.41 4.42 14.73
C SER A 245 -0.92 5.24 13.54
N ASN A 246 -1.02 6.56 13.74
CA ASN A 246 -1.25 7.53 12.67
C ASN A 246 0.00 8.37 12.34
N PHE A 247 1.19 7.90 12.76
CA PHE A 247 2.42 8.67 12.62
C PHE A 247 2.89 8.74 11.16
N LEU A 248 2.89 7.59 10.47
CA LEU A 248 3.18 7.44 9.05
C LEU A 248 1.92 6.97 8.31
N PRO A 249 1.82 7.17 6.99
CA PRO A 249 0.62 6.77 6.23
C PRO A 249 0.40 5.26 6.13
N TYR A 250 1.39 4.44 6.51
CA TYR A 250 1.39 3.01 6.24
C TYR A 250 0.67 2.17 7.31
N LYS A 251 -0.32 1.38 6.88
CA LYS A 251 -1.07 0.42 7.71
C LYS A 251 -0.34 -0.92 7.77
N VAL A 252 -0.30 -1.54 8.96
CA VAL A 252 0.48 -2.76 9.21
C VAL A 252 -0.26 -4.01 8.69
N GLY A 253 0.37 -4.88 7.91
CA GLY A 253 -0.31 -6.08 7.40
C GLY A 253 -0.52 -7.19 8.44
N SER A 254 0.42 -7.37 9.36
CA SER A 254 0.29 -8.26 10.53
C SER A 254 1.12 -7.73 11.69
N TYR A 255 0.60 -7.84 12.91
CA TYR A 255 1.32 -7.48 14.14
C TYR A 255 2.02 -8.66 14.80
N LEU A 256 1.97 -9.86 14.20
CA LEU A 256 2.57 -11.09 14.72
C LEU A 256 2.17 -11.39 16.19
N GLY A 257 0.94 -11.02 16.58
CA GLY A 257 0.43 -11.19 17.94
C GLY A 257 0.95 -10.16 18.95
N GLY A 258 1.74 -9.17 18.53
CA GLY A 258 2.26 -8.11 19.40
C GLY A 258 1.23 -7.04 19.77
N LYS A 259 0.04 -7.08 19.17
CA LYS A 259 -1.11 -6.20 19.46
C LYS A 259 -2.41 -6.96 19.30
N LYS A 260 -3.48 -6.41 19.88
CA LYS A 260 -4.86 -6.86 19.64
C LYS A 260 -5.63 -5.77 18.92
N VAL A 261 -5.75 -5.87 17.61
CA VAL A 261 -6.36 -4.86 16.74
C VAL A 261 -7.65 -5.42 16.13
N PHE A 262 -8.72 -4.64 16.18
CA PHE A 262 -9.93 -4.87 15.39
C PHE A 262 -10.44 -3.54 14.90
N ASN A 263 -10.41 -3.34 13.58
CA ASN A 263 -10.76 -2.09 12.94
C ASN A 263 -11.79 -2.33 11.85
N ILE A 264 -12.76 -1.42 11.73
CA ILE A 264 -13.63 -1.31 10.55
C ILE A 264 -13.35 0.05 9.92
N GLY A 265 -13.11 0.05 8.62
CA GLY A 265 -12.79 1.22 7.83
C GLY A 265 -13.76 1.43 6.68
N ALA A 266 -13.93 2.68 6.28
CA ALA A 266 -14.62 3.07 5.06
C ALA A 266 -13.87 4.24 4.42
N GLY A 267 -13.85 4.29 3.10
CA GLY A 267 -13.10 5.31 2.39
C GLY A 267 -13.53 5.54 0.96
N PHE A 268 -12.96 6.58 0.37
CA PHE A 268 -13.27 7.01 -0.98
C PHE A 268 -12.08 7.65 -1.70
N PHE A 269 -12.18 7.65 -3.03
CA PHE A 269 -11.42 8.47 -3.96
C PHE A 269 -12.39 9.04 -5.00
N PHE A 270 -12.24 10.32 -5.31
CA PHE A 270 -13.08 11.03 -6.27
C PHE A 270 -12.24 11.95 -7.16
N HIS A 271 -12.46 11.88 -8.47
CA HIS A 271 -11.81 12.74 -9.47
C HIS A 271 -12.88 13.24 -10.45
N PRO A 272 -13.37 14.48 -10.27
CA PRO A 272 -14.31 15.11 -11.20
C PRO A 272 -13.78 15.09 -12.62
N LYS A 273 -14.61 14.63 -13.56
CA LYS A 273 -14.27 14.53 -14.99
C LYS A 273 -12.92 13.86 -15.24
N GLY A 274 -12.54 12.89 -14.40
CA GLY A 274 -11.23 12.22 -14.47
C GLY A 274 -11.07 11.35 -15.71
N SER A 275 -12.18 10.81 -16.20
CA SER A 275 -12.26 10.06 -17.45
C SER A 275 -12.97 10.86 -18.54
N VAL A 276 -12.78 10.45 -19.79
CA VAL A 276 -13.31 11.14 -20.97
C VAL A 276 -13.83 10.12 -21.97
N ILE A 277 -15.03 10.37 -22.49
CA ILE A 277 -15.62 9.69 -23.64
C ILE A 277 -15.71 10.64 -24.82
N ALA A 278 -15.75 10.09 -26.04
CA ALA A 278 -16.16 10.84 -27.22
C ALA A 278 -17.54 10.35 -27.66
N ASN A 279 -18.48 11.27 -27.91
CA ASN A 279 -19.76 10.89 -28.50
C ASN A 279 -19.57 10.47 -29.98
N THR A 280 -20.65 10.03 -30.64
CA THR A 280 -20.60 9.60 -32.06
C THR A 280 -20.18 10.70 -33.03
N ALA A 281 -20.33 11.98 -32.65
CA ALA A 281 -19.84 13.13 -33.40
C ALA A 281 -18.37 13.50 -33.09
N GLY A 282 -17.72 12.79 -32.17
CA GLY A 282 -16.34 13.03 -31.75
C GLY A 282 -16.19 14.11 -30.68
N GLU A 283 -17.28 14.63 -30.12
CA GLU A 283 -17.24 15.63 -29.05
C GLU A 283 -16.89 14.97 -27.72
N LEU A 284 -15.95 15.57 -26.99
CA LEU A 284 -15.47 15.05 -25.73
C LEU A 284 -16.40 15.42 -24.57
N ALA A 285 -16.72 14.45 -23.73
CA ALA A 285 -17.43 14.65 -22.47
C ALA A 285 -16.66 13.97 -21.33
N GLY A 286 -16.58 14.66 -20.19
CA GLY A 286 -15.94 14.12 -18.99
C GLY A 286 -16.89 13.27 -18.17
N GLU A 287 -16.36 12.19 -17.59
CA GLU A 287 -17.03 11.33 -16.62
C GLU A 287 -16.26 11.38 -15.30
N ASP A 288 -17.01 11.44 -14.20
CA ASP A 288 -16.43 11.44 -12.86
C ASP A 288 -15.88 10.04 -12.54
N VAL A 289 -14.69 9.98 -11.94
CA VAL A 289 -14.16 8.74 -11.40
C VAL A 289 -14.46 8.70 -9.91
N SER A 290 -15.16 7.66 -9.46
CA SER A 290 -15.59 7.49 -8.08
C SER A 290 -15.28 6.09 -7.59
N ILE A 291 -14.52 5.98 -6.49
CA ILE A 291 -14.15 4.70 -5.91
C ILE A 291 -14.47 4.75 -4.43
N TYR A 292 -15.18 3.74 -3.92
CA TYR A 292 -15.54 3.62 -2.51
C TYR A 292 -15.17 2.25 -2.00
N ALA A 293 -14.82 2.14 -0.72
CA ALA A 293 -14.57 0.85 -0.11
C ALA A 293 -14.97 0.80 1.37
N VAL A 294 -15.25 -0.42 1.82
CA VAL A 294 -15.36 -0.78 3.23
C VAL A 294 -14.42 -1.95 3.52
N ASP A 295 -13.78 -1.92 4.67
CA ASP A 295 -12.83 -2.95 5.07
C ASP A 295 -12.92 -3.29 6.56
N ALA A 296 -12.47 -4.49 6.90
CA ALA A 296 -12.33 -4.94 8.27
C ALA A 296 -10.97 -5.62 8.45
N PHE A 297 -10.25 -5.27 9.52
CA PHE A 297 -8.95 -5.85 9.86
C PHE A 297 -8.93 -6.34 11.29
N TYR A 298 -8.49 -7.59 11.48
CA TYR A 298 -8.33 -8.22 12.79
C TYR A 298 -6.94 -8.83 12.90
N ASP A 299 -6.19 -8.48 13.94
CA ASP A 299 -4.93 -9.14 14.30
C ASP A 299 -4.88 -9.29 15.81
N ALA A 300 -4.70 -10.50 16.30
CA ALA A 300 -4.69 -10.75 17.73
C ALA A 300 -3.85 -11.98 18.10
N PRO A 301 -3.18 -11.97 19.27
CA PRO A 301 -2.66 -13.19 19.85
C PRO A 301 -3.79 -14.16 20.18
N ILE A 302 -3.54 -15.45 20.00
CA ILE A 302 -4.48 -16.54 20.32
C ILE A 302 -3.78 -17.63 21.12
N GLY A 303 -4.44 -18.10 22.18
CA GLY A 303 -3.86 -19.10 23.07
C GLY A 303 -2.57 -18.61 23.77
N GLY A 304 -1.65 -19.54 24.02
CA GLY A 304 -0.33 -19.27 24.60
C GLY A 304 0.81 -19.42 23.60
N LYS A 305 2.03 -19.04 24.01
CA LYS A 305 3.29 -19.25 23.25
C LYS A 305 3.35 -18.55 21.88
N GLY A 306 2.87 -17.31 21.82
CA GLY A 306 3.12 -16.41 20.68
C GLY A 306 2.36 -16.73 19.39
N ALA A 307 1.33 -17.59 19.43
CA ALA A 307 0.43 -17.77 18.29
C ALA A 307 -0.45 -16.53 18.08
N ALA A 308 -0.83 -16.29 16.81
CA ALA A 308 -1.64 -15.15 16.42
C ALA A 308 -2.52 -15.47 15.21
N ILE A 309 -3.64 -14.79 15.09
CA ILE A 309 -4.49 -14.78 13.90
C ILE A 309 -4.44 -13.39 13.26
N THR A 310 -4.37 -13.35 11.94
CA THR A 310 -4.47 -12.12 11.14
C THR A 310 -5.53 -12.34 10.07
N ALA A 311 -6.51 -11.46 9.98
CA ALA A 311 -7.59 -11.52 9.01
C ALA A 311 -7.90 -10.13 8.45
N TYR A 312 -8.20 -10.08 7.15
CA TYR A 312 -8.62 -8.86 6.47
C TYR A 312 -9.70 -9.18 5.45
N ALA A 313 -10.67 -8.28 5.31
CA ALA A 313 -11.68 -8.30 4.26
C ALA A 313 -11.87 -6.90 3.69
N LEU A 314 -12.11 -6.81 2.38
CA LEU A 314 -12.30 -5.57 1.64
C LEU A 314 -13.41 -5.77 0.61
N ALA A 315 -14.37 -4.85 0.58
CA ALA A 315 -15.26 -4.64 -0.56
C ALA A 315 -14.97 -3.26 -1.14
N GLN A 316 -14.57 -3.19 -2.41
CA GLN A 316 -14.28 -1.97 -3.14
C GLN A 316 -15.15 -1.90 -4.40
N PHE A 317 -15.75 -0.74 -4.63
CA PHE A 317 -16.59 -0.43 -5.79
C PHE A 317 -15.90 0.69 -6.55
N SER A 318 -15.58 0.45 -7.82
CA SER A 318 -14.80 1.38 -8.63
C SER A 318 -15.58 1.75 -9.88
N ASP A 319 -15.79 3.03 -10.09
CA ASP A 319 -16.33 3.59 -11.31
C ASP A 319 -15.28 4.50 -11.95
N TYR A 320 -14.73 4.06 -13.07
CA TYR A 320 -13.78 4.83 -13.88
C TYR A 320 -14.44 5.41 -15.14
N GLY A 321 -15.76 5.30 -15.29
CA GLY A 321 -16.50 5.65 -16.50
C GLY A 321 -16.86 4.45 -17.37
N LYS A 322 -17.53 4.74 -18.47
CA LYS A 322 -18.18 3.77 -19.36
C LYS A 322 -17.20 2.72 -19.90
N ASP A 323 -17.51 1.44 -19.68
CA ASP A 323 -16.77 0.27 -20.19
C ASP A 323 -15.25 0.34 -19.91
N PHE A 324 -14.85 1.04 -18.85
CA PHE A 324 -13.45 1.33 -18.61
C PHE A 324 -12.68 0.07 -18.21
N THR A 325 -11.64 -0.25 -18.98
CA THR A 325 -10.60 -1.22 -18.60
C THR A 325 -9.23 -0.72 -19.01
N LEU A 326 -8.23 -0.93 -18.15
CA LEU A 326 -6.83 -0.74 -18.47
C LEU A 326 -6.03 -1.94 -17.92
N GLY A 327 -5.64 -2.82 -18.85
CA GLY A 327 -5.08 -4.12 -18.51
C GLY A 327 -6.08 -4.94 -17.69
N ARG A 328 -5.58 -5.71 -16.72
CA ARG A 328 -6.39 -6.53 -15.79
C ARG A 328 -6.47 -5.94 -14.38
N THR A 329 -6.25 -4.63 -14.27
CA THR A 329 -5.97 -3.97 -12.99
C THR A 329 -6.90 -2.82 -12.67
N TYR A 330 -7.23 -2.01 -13.66
CA TYR A 330 -8.15 -0.88 -13.49
C TYR A 330 -9.38 -1.17 -14.32
N GLU A 331 -10.50 -1.41 -13.65
CA GLU A 331 -11.75 -1.86 -14.25
C GLU A 331 -12.89 -1.20 -13.49
N THR A 332 -13.90 -0.72 -14.22
CA THR A 332 -15.18 -0.37 -13.61
C THR A 332 -15.88 -1.65 -13.14
N GLY A 333 -16.39 -1.65 -11.91
CA GLY A 333 -17.04 -2.80 -11.27
C GLY A 333 -16.76 -2.90 -9.78
N SER A 334 -16.67 -4.13 -9.26
CA SER A 334 -16.46 -4.40 -7.84
C SER A 334 -15.36 -5.42 -7.57
N LEU A 335 -14.71 -5.29 -6.41
CA LEU A 335 -13.69 -6.20 -5.87
C LEU A 335 -14.10 -6.61 -4.46
N LEU A 336 -14.24 -7.91 -4.24
CA LEU A 336 -14.25 -8.54 -2.93
C LEU A 336 -12.91 -9.24 -2.71
N HIS A 337 -12.18 -8.85 -1.67
CA HIS A 337 -10.91 -9.47 -1.27
C HIS A 337 -10.97 -9.94 0.17
N GLY A 338 -10.34 -11.06 0.47
CA GLY A 338 -10.11 -11.51 1.84
C GLY A 338 -8.81 -12.28 1.99
N HIS A 339 -8.17 -12.15 3.15
CA HIS A 339 -7.06 -13.01 3.52
C HIS A 339 -7.09 -13.40 5.00
N LEU A 340 -6.57 -14.58 5.30
CA LEU A 340 -6.50 -15.15 6.64
C LEU A 340 -5.15 -15.85 6.82
N GLY A 341 -4.48 -15.58 7.92
CA GLY A 341 -3.25 -16.26 8.30
C GLY A 341 -3.21 -16.61 9.77
N TYR A 342 -2.46 -17.67 10.06
CA TYR A 342 -2.29 -18.22 11.41
C TYR A 342 -0.80 -18.31 11.71
N LEU A 343 -0.32 -17.57 12.71
CA LEU A 343 1.04 -17.67 13.19
C LEU A 343 1.14 -18.83 14.19
N PHE A 344 1.97 -19.84 13.89
CA PHE A 344 2.11 -21.01 14.75
C PHE A 344 2.67 -20.65 16.12
N ALA A 345 2.15 -21.32 17.16
CA ALA A 345 2.67 -21.22 18.52
C ALA A 345 4.11 -21.73 18.54
N THR A 346 5.03 -20.89 19.01
CA THR A 346 6.43 -21.24 19.12
C THR A 346 7.15 -20.30 20.08
N GLU A 347 8.10 -20.85 20.83
CA GLU A 347 9.05 -20.08 21.65
C GLU A 347 10.38 -19.86 20.90
N LYS A 348 10.55 -20.47 19.71
CA LYS A 348 11.73 -20.27 18.87
C LYS A 348 11.71 -18.88 18.23
N ALA A 349 12.91 -18.36 17.92
CA ALA A 349 13.06 -17.10 17.20
C ALA A 349 12.39 -17.13 15.82
N THR A 350 12.55 -18.23 15.08
CA THR A 350 11.89 -18.44 13.79
C THR A 350 10.41 -18.73 13.97
N LYS A 351 9.56 -17.95 13.29
CA LYS A 351 8.11 -18.13 13.29
C LYS A 351 7.59 -18.44 11.90
N PHE A 352 6.53 -19.24 11.83
CA PHE A 352 5.88 -19.63 10.59
C PHE A 352 4.43 -19.16 10.59
N GLN A 353 4.00 -18.54 9.50
CA GLN A 353 2.63 -18.08 9.31
C GLN A 353 2.13 -18.52 7.94
N PRO A 354 1.50 -19.70 7.81
CA PRO A 354 0.68 -20.01 6.65
C PRO A 354 -0.47 -19.02 6.52
N TYR A 355 -0.90 -18.78 5.30
CA TYR A 355 -2.03 -17.94 4.97
C TYR A 355 -2.69 -18.35 3.66
N VAL A 356 -3.93 -17.92 3.51
CA VAL A 356 -4.71 -17.98 2.26
C VAL A 356 -5.23 -16.60 1.91
N GLN A 357 -5.43 -16.36 0.63
CA GLN A 357 -6.10 -15.16 0.12
C GLN A 357 -7.01 -15.49 -1.06
N PHE A 358 -8.06 -14.69 -1.23
CA PHE A 358 -9.02 -14.85 -2.30
C PHE A 358 -9.50 -13.48 -2.79
N ASP A 359 -9.71 -13.40 -4.10
CA ASP A 359 -10.29 -12.27 -4.79
C ASP A 359 -11.43 -12.71 -5.70
N SER A 360 -12.51 -11.93 -5.70
CA SER A 360 -13.56 -11.99 -6.70
C SER A 360 -13.82 -10.59 -7.23
N ARG A 361 -13.76 -10.44 -8.55
CA ARG A 361 -14.01 -9.18 -9.25
C ARG A 361 -15.14 -9.36 -10.25
N GLN A 362 -16.13 -8.50 -10.15
CA GLN A 362 -17.13 -8.28 -11.20
C GLN A 362 -16.68 -7.07 -12.00
N ILE A 363 -16.64 -7.20 -13.33
CA ILE A 363 -16.07 -6.21 -14.23
C ILE A 363 -17.13 -5.88 -15.28
N ASP A 364 -17.51 -4.62 -15.39
CA ASP A 364 -18.66 -4.22 -16.23
C ASP A 364 -18.39 -4.43 -17.73
N ALA A 365 -17.13 -4.33 -18.15
CA ALA A 365 -16.74 -4.45 -19.56
C ALA A 365 -16.63 -5.88 -20.08
N ILE A 366 -16.83 -6.90 -19.24
CA ILE A 366 -16.81 -8.32 -19.64
C ILE A 366 -18.00 -9.09 -19.05
N ASP A 367 -18.49 -10.09 -19.76
CA ASP A 367 -19.66 -10.89 -19.33
C ASP A 367 -19.32 -11.98 -18.29
N ASP A 368 -18.14 -11.93 -17.67
CA ASP A 368 -17.67 -12.93 -16.70
C ASP A 368 -16.81 -12.28 -15.61
N ASN A 369 -16.59 -13.00 -14.52
CA ASN A 369 -15.81 -12.51 -13.38
C ASN A 369 -14.31 -12.81 -13.53
N ALA A 370 -13.50 -12.09 -12.77
CA ALA A 370 -12.12 -12.46 -12.53
C ALA A 370 -11.93 -12.92 -11.08
N THR A 371 -11.23 -14.03 -10.89
CA THR A 371 -10.98 -14.60 -9.57
C THR A 371 -9.50 -14.86 -9.38
N SER A 372 -9.05 -14.73 -8.14
CA SER A 372 -7.70 -15.12 -7.76
C SER A 372 -7.72 -15.87 -6.44
N PHE A 373 -6.82 -16.83 -6.30
CA PHE A 373 -6.61 -17.57 -5.06
C PHE A 373 -5.11 -17.69 -4.80
N GLY A 374 -4.72 -17.48 -3.55
CA GLY A 374 -3.35 -17.63 -3.10
C GLY A 374 -3.27 -18.49 -1.85
N ILE A 375 -2.26 -19.35 -1.80
CA ILE A 375 -1.85 -20.06 -0.58
C ILE A 375 -0.35 -19.85 -0.40
N GLY A 376 0.04 -19.46 0.80
CA GLY A 376 1.44 -19.17 1.07
C GLY A 376 1.84 -19.39 2.52
N ILE A 377 3.14 -19.25 2.77
CA ILE A 377 3.74 -19.32 4.10
C ILE A 377 4.81 -18.27 4.23
N ASN A 378 4.77 -17.53 5.34
CA ASN A 378 5.88 -16.68 5.77
C ASN A 378 6.75 -17.43 6.78
N THR A 379 8.06 -17.36 6.60
CA THR A 379 9.09 -17.73 7.58
C THR A 379 9.74 -16.44 8.06
N TYR A 380 9.40 -16.02 9.27
CA TYR A 380 10.00 -14.87 9.94
C TYR A 380 11.24 -15.33 10.69
N LEU A 381 12.42 -14.97 10.20
CA LEU A 381 13.70 -15.29 10.84
C LEU A 381 14.01 -14.32 11.97
N SER A 382 13.55 -13.07 11.85
CA SER A 382 13.79 -12.00 12.81
C SER A 382 12.64 -11.00 12.79
N GLY A 383 11.45 -11.45 13.24
CA GLY A 383 10.22 -10.68 13.08
C GLY A 383 10.04 -10.25 11.61
N HIS A 384 9.62 -9.02 11.38
CA HIS A 384 9.48 -8.50 10.01
C HIS A 384 10.80 -8.12 9.34
N HIS A 385 11.90 -7.97 10.09
CA HIS A 385 13.20 -7.50 9.55
C HIS A 385 13.88 -8.49 8.61
N SER A 386 13.57 -9.78 8.75
CA SER A 386 14.07 -10.83 7.89
C SER A 386 12.98 -11.87 7.68
N LYS A 387 12.46 -11.93 6.46
CA LYS A 387 11.29 -12.73 6.08
C LYS A 387 11.55 -13.45 4.77
N LEU A 388 11.24 -14.74 4.73
CA LEU A 388 11.04 -15.49 3.49
C LEU A 388 9.55 -15.74 3.31
N SER A 389 9.02 -15.56 2.10
CA SER A 389 7.63 -15.87 1.76
C SER A 389 7.61 -16.76 0.54
N LEU A 390 6.93 -17.91 0.63
CA LEU A 390 6.62 -18.75 -0.52
C LEU A 390 5.11 -18.69 -0.75
N GLU A 391 4.68 -18.43 -1.99
CA GLU A 391 3.27 -18.35 -2.35
C GLU A 391 3.03 -19.00 -3.71
N TYR A 392 2.00 -19.85 -3.77
CA TYR A 392 1.34 -20.20 -5.01
C TYR A 392 0.15 -19.26 -5.19
N PHE A 393 0.11 -18.56 -6.32
CA PHE A 393 -0.97 -17.65 -6.68
C PHE A 393 -1.53 -18.05 -8.04
N ASN A 394 -2.85 -18.19 -8.13
CA ASN A 394 -3.57 -18.51 -9.36
C ASN A 394 -4.56 -17.39 -9.64
N THR A 395 -4.65 -16.96 -10.90
CA THR A 395 -5.63 -15.96 -11.33
C THR A 395 -6.30 -16.40 -12.63
N LYS A 396 -7.62 -16.28 -12.68
CA LYS A 396 -8.45 -16.48 -13.87
C LYS A 396 -9.17 -15.19 -14.20
N TYR A 397 -9.13 -14.79 -15.47
CA TYR A 397 -9.71 -13.53 -15.94
C TYR A 397 -10.77 -13.80 -17.00
N GLY A 398 -12.05 -13.77 -16.61
CA GLY A 398 -13.15 -14.18 -17.47
C GLY A 398 -12.92 -15.55 -18.09
N ASN A 399 -13.08 -15.64 -19.41
CA ASN A 399 -12.94 -16.88 -20.17
C ASN A 399 -11.48 -17.25 -20.53
N THR A 400 -10.47 -16.52 -20.07
CA THR A 400 -9.07 -16.88 -20.36
C THR A 400 -8.62 -18.07 -19.50
N ASP A 401 -7.56 -18.74 -19.95
CA ASP A 401 -6.86 -19.72 -19.13
C ASP A 401 -6.35 -19.07 -17.84
N ALA A 402 -6.33 -19.88 -16.78
CA ALA A 402 -5.82 -19.47 -15.50
C ALA A 402 -4.29 -19.43 -15.55
N ILE A 403 -3.70 -18.39 -14.97
CA ILE A 403 -2.25 -18.23 -14.88
C ILE A 403 -1.82 -18.54 -13.46
N SER A 404 -0.90 -19.48 -13.31
CA SER A 404 -0.34 -19.87 -12.02
C SER A 404 1.07 -19.33 -11.84
N THR A 405 1.41 -18.88 -10.64
CA THR A 405 2.77 -18.44 -10.33
C THR A 405 3.16 -18.92 -8.94
N LEU A 406 4.33 -19.57 -8.84
CA LEU A 406 4.99 -19.84 -7.58
C LEU A 406 6.06 -18.77 -7.34
N THR A 407 5.93 -17.99 -6.27
CA THR A 407 6.88 -16.92 -5.93
C THR A 407 7.56 -17.20 -4.60
N LEU A 408 8.89 -17.21 -4.61
CA LEU A 408 9.72 -17.10 -3.42
C LEU A 408 10.21 -15.66 -3.29
N GLN A 409 9.87 -15.00 -2.18
CA GLN A 409 10.36 -13.68 -1.83
C GLN A 409 11.32 -13.77 -0.65
N ALA A 410 12.49 -13.16 -0.78
CA ALA A 410 13.34 -12.81 0.34
C ALA A 410 13.24 -11.32 0.63
N MET A 411 12.94 -10.96 1.88
CA MET A 411 12.88 -9.59 2.36
C MET A 411 13.86 -9.42 3.52
N ILE A 412 14.63 -8.34 3.45
CA ILE A 412 15.41 -7.81 4.56
C ILE A 412 15.07 -6.33 4.71
N TYR A 413 14.82 -5.88 5.94
CA TYR A 413 14.78 -4.44 6.22
C TYR A 413 15.47 -4.07 7.54
N LEU A 414 16.09 -2.89 7.51
CA LEU A 414 16.82 -2.24 8.60
C LEU A 414 16.09 -0.96 8.97
#